data_AF-A0A524CU90-F1
#
_entry.id   AF-A0A524CU90-F1
#
_cell.length_a   1.000
_cell.length_b   1.000
_cell.length_c   1.000
_cell.angle_alpha   90.00
_cell.angle_beta   90.00
_cell.angle_gamma   90.00
#
_symmetry.space_group_name_H-M   'P 1'
#
loop_
_entity.id
_entity.type
_entity.pdbx_description
1 polymer ?
#
loop_
_entity_poly.entity_id
_entity_poly.type
_entity_poly.pdbx_seq_one_letter_code
_entity_poly.pdbx_strand_id
1 'polypeptide(L)'
;MSELAVGWNKVLSAFDSWIYYETEEFGPWTTYFSPSSLRDLTREERLGWMQKMHEELIPGRIESCRQASIALEDFLPYMPDPSTRDTVQSMISLSGVIQDAMLQMSDIVAGMMEDYESGGLDDIAGALEAIADTEEDIRHHMSLYSKGFAKLKELGLEIPEEMS
;
A
#
# COMPACT_ATOMS: atom_id res chain seq x y z
N MET A 1 -31.10 -1.89 -5.15
CA MET A 1 -29.70 -1.96 -5.61
C MET A 1 -29.40 -3.44 -5.91
N SER A 2 -28.78 -3.78 -7.04
CA SER A 2 -28.41 -5.17 -7.33
C SER A 2 -27.28 -5.63 -6.39
N GLU A 3 -27.15 -6.93 -6.15
CA GLU A 3 -26.04 -7.50 -5.36
C GLU A 3 -24.68 -7.13 -5.97
N LEU A 4 -24.61 -7.11 -7.30
CA LEU A 4 -23.45 -6.61 -8.05
C LEU A 4 -23.09 -5.17 -7.68
N ALA A 5 -24.07 -4.26 -7.65
CA ALA A 5 -23.82 -2.85 -7.32
C ALA A 5 -23.40 -2.68 -5.85
N VAL A 6 -23.97 -3.47 -4.94
CA VAL A 6 -23.58 -3.46 -3.52
C VAL A 6 -22.15 -3.98 -3.36
N GLY A 7 -21.80 -5.09 -4.01
CA GLY A 7 -20.45 -5.65 -3.98
C GLY A 7 -19.42 -4.68 -4.58
N TRP A 8 -19.77 -4.03 -5.68
CA TRP A 8 -18.90 -3.05 -6.32
C TRP A 8 -18.62 -1.84 -5.42
N ASN A 9 -19.66 -1.27 -4.80
CA ASN A 9 -19.48 -0.15 -3.86
C ASN A 9 -18.59 -0.52 -2.66
N LYS A 10 -18.58 -1.78 -2.22
CA LYS A 10 -17.65 -2.23 -1.18
C LYS A 10 -16.20 -2.22 -1.66
N VAL A 11 -15.95 -2.67 -2.90
CA VAL A 11 -14.61 -2.60 -3.51
C VAL A 11 -14.15 -1.14 -3.54
N LEU A 12 -14.97 -0.25 -4.09
CA LEU A 12 -14.61 1.17 -4.21
C LEU A 12 -14.32 1.80 -2.84
N SER A 13 -15.19 1.58 -1.86
CA SER A 13 -15.00 2.10 -0.51
C SER A 13 -13.74 1.57 0.18
N ALA A 14 -13.35 0.32 -0.08
CA ALA A 14 -12.11 -0.25 0.45
C ALA A 14 -10.87 0.39 -0.19
N PHE A 15 -10.90 0.63 -1.51
CA PHE A 15 -9.83 1.34 -2.21
C PHE A 15 -9.74 2.81 -1.79
N ASP A 16 -10.86 3.52 -1.64
CA ASP A 16 -10.86 4.91 -1.14
C ASP A 16 -10.26 4.99 0.26
N SER A 17 -10.61 4.05 1.13
CA SER A 17 -10.05 3.98 2.49
C SER A 17 -8.55 3.71 2.46
N TRP A 18 -8.08 2.85 1.56
CA TRP A 18 -6.66 2.59 1.40
C TRP A 18 -5.90 3.81 0.82
N ILE A 19 -6.43 4.46 -0.21
CA ILE A 19 -5.84 5.69 -0.78
C ILE A 19 -5.78 6.80 0.27
N TYR A 20 -6.84 6.96 1.07
CA TYR A 20 -6.85 7.89 2.19
C TYR A 20 -5.73 7.57 3.19
N TYR A 21 -5.57 6.30 3.58
CA TYR A 21 -4.50 5.90 4.50
C TYR A 21 -3.10 6.18 3.93
N GLU A 22 -2.86 5.84 2.65
CA GLU A 22 -1.58 6.09 1.98
C GLU A 22 -1.26 7.59 1.89
N THR A 23 -2.28 8.44 1.77
CA THR A 23 -2.10 9.88 1.61
C THR A 23 -1.96 10.61 2.94
N GLU A 24 -2.87 10.34 3.88
CA GLU A 24 -3.02 11.12 5.12
C GLU A 24 -2.25 10.52 6.30
N GLU A 25 -2.21 9.19 6.40
CA GLU A 25 -1.60 8.51 7.55
C GLU A 25 -0.14 8.14 7.26
N PHE A 26 0.14 7.53 6.10
CA PHE A 26 1.48 7.06 5.74
C PHE A 26 2.32 8.10 4.99
N GLY A 27 1.73 8.76 3.99
CA GLY A 27 2.40 9.70 3.09
C GLY A 27 3.32 10.72 3.77
N PRO A 28 2.91 11.39 4.86
CA PRO A 28 3.74 12.37 5.56
C PRO A 28 5.09 11.81 6.05
N TRP A 29 5.16 10.52 6.36
CA TRP A 29 6.35 9.87 6.93
C TRP A 29 7.39 9.47 5.88
N THR A 30 7.01 9.40 4.60
CA THR A 30 7.92 9.05 3.50
C THR A 30 9.02 10.10 3.28
N THR A 31 8.82 11.33 3.75
CA THR A 31 9.83 12.40 3.74
C THR A 31 11.13 11.99 4.45
N TYR A 32 11.04 11.07 5.43
CA TYR A 32 12.17 10.61 6.23
C TYR A 32 12.97 9.46 5.60
N PHE A 33 12.62 9.02 4.39
CA PHE A 33 13.37 7.97 3.66
C PHE A 33 14.70 8.46 3.08
N SER A 34 15.18 9.64 3.50
CA SER A 34 16.48 10.16 3.11
C SER A 34 17.35 10.46 4.34
N PRO A 35 18.67 10.20 4.28
CA PRO A 35 19.59 10.56 5.34
C PRO A 35 19.57 12.06 5.67
N SER A 36 19.34 12.92 4.66
CA SER A 36 19.25 14.37 4.86
C SER A 36 18.10 14.76 5.77
N SER A 37 16.90 14.19 5.57
CA SER A 37 15.73 14.49 6.40
C SER A 37 15.89 14.00 7.83
N LEU A 38 16.53 12.84 8.03
CA LEU A 38 16.77 12.31 9.38
C LEU A 38 17.82 13.10 10.16
N ARG A 39 18.77 13.77 9.50
CA ARG A 39 19.81 14.55 10.19
C ARG A 39 19.24 15.67 11.05
N ASP A 40 18.10 16.23 10.66
CA ASP A 40 17.44 17.32 11.37
C ASP A 40 16.70 16.86 12.64
N LEU A 41 16.51 15.54 12.79
CA LEU A 41 15.88 14.94 13.97
C LEU A 41 16.90 14.62 15.07
N THR A 42 16.45 14.62 16.32
CA THR A 42 17.19 14.05 17.45
C THR A 42 17.26 12.52 17.37
N ARG A 43 18.13 11.90 18.18
CA ARG A 43 18.22 10.43 18.27
C ARG A 43 16.87 9.81 18.65
N GLU A 44 16.17 10.39 19.63
CA GLU A 44 14.89 9.91 20.11
C GLU A 44 13.81 9.99 19.03
N GLU A 45 13.75 11.09 18.29
CA GLU A 45 12.81 11.26 17.17
C GLU A 45 13.06 10.26 16.03
N ARG A 46 14.33 9.95 15.72
CA ARG A 46 14.66 8.94 14.70
C ARG A 46 14.20 7.54 15.12
N LEU A 47 14.51 7.14 16.34
CA LEU A 47 14.06 5.84 16.86
C LEU A 47 12.54 5.77 16.95
N GLY A 48 11.89 6.84 17.42
CA GLY A 48 10.43 6.93 17.46
C GLY A 48 9.80 6.84 16.08
N TRP A 49 10.41 7.44 15.05
CA TRP A 49 9.99 7.28 13.67
C TRP A 49 10.11 5.82 13.20
N MET A 50 11.25 5.16 13.42
CA MET A 50 11.45 3.76 13.00
C MET A 50 10.46 2.81 13.69
N GLN A 51 10.27 2.98 15.00
CA GLN A 51 9.29 2.21 15.78
C GLN A 51 7.89 2.43 15.24
N LYS A 52 7.48 3.69 15.02
CA LYS A 52 6.16 4.00 14.48
C LYS A 52 5.95 3.41 13.08
N MET A 53 6.97 3.45 12.23
CA MET A 53 6.95 2.82 10.90
C MET A 53 6.70 1.32 11.01
N HIS A 54 7.44 0.64 11.89
CA HIS A 54 7.38 -0.81 12.06
C HIS A 54 6.12 -1.31 12.77
N GLU A 55 5.69 -0.63 13.84
CA GLU A 55 4.62 -1.10 14.73
C GLU A 55 3.22 -0.62 14.32
N GLU A 56 3.13 0.52 13.65
CA GLU A 56 1.83 1.16 13.34
C GLU A 56 1.61 1.35 11.85
N LEU A 57 2.51 2.07 11.17
CA LEU A 57 2.25 2.59 9.83
C LEU A 57 2.28 1.50 8.77
N ILE A 58 3.37 0.73 8.67
CA ILE A 58 3.48 -0.36 7.69
C ILE A 58 2.41 -1.44 7.95
N PRO A 59 2.17 -1.90 9.20
CA PRO A 59 1.06 -2.80 9.49
C PRO A 59 -0.31 -2.25 9.06
N GLY A 60 -0.56 -0.95 9.27
CA GLY A 60 -1.79 -0.31 8.82
C GLY A 60 -1.93 -0.28 7.29
N ARG A 61 -0.85 -0.04 6.55
CA ARG A 61 -0.84 -0.15 5.07
C ARG A 61 -1.21 -1.55 4.61
N ILE A 62 -0.58 -2.56 5.22
CA ILE A 62 -0.83 -3.97 4.91
C ILE A 62 -2.30 -4.30 5.16
N GLU A 63 -2.85 -3.85 6.29
CA GLU A 63 -4.25 -4.07 6.61
C GLU A 63 -5.19 -3.39 5.60
N SER A 64 -4.95 -2.13 5.24
CA SER A 64 -5.75 -1.44 4.22
C SER A 64 -5.69 -2.13 2.86
N CYS A 65 -4.50 -2.55 2.41
CA CYS A 65 -4.33 -3.32 1.18
C CYS A 65 -5.09 -4.67 1.24
N ARG A 66 -5.00 -5.37 2.39
CA ARG A 66 -5.70 -6.63 2.63
C ARG A 66 -7.21 -6.47 2.57
N GLN A 67 -7.76 -5.40 3.13
CA GLN A 67 -9.20 -5.11 3.06
C GLN A 67 -9.66 -4.87 1.61
N ALA A 68 -8.87 -4.16 0.81
CA ALA A 68 -9.14 -4.00 -0.62
C ALA A 68 -9.12 -5.35 -1.37
N SER A 69 -8.18 -6.24 -1.03
CA SER A 69 -8.13 -7.61 -1.58
C SER A 69 -9.36 -8.43 -1.20
N ILE A 70 -9.77 -8.40 0.07
CA ILE A 70 -10.97 -9.12 0.55
C ILE A 70 -12.22 -8.60 -0.16
N ALA A 71 -12.34 -7.29 -0.35
CA ALA A 71 -13.46 -6.72 -1.08
C ALA A 71 -13.51 -7.23 -2.54
N LEU A 72 -12.37 -7.38 -3.20
CA LEU A 72 -12.27 -7.97 -4.54
C LEU A 72 -12.63 -9.47 -4.54
N GLU A 73 -12.16 -10.23 -3.54
CA GLU A 73 -12.50 -11.65 -3.36
C GLU A 73 -14.01 -11.85 -3.16
N ASP A 74 -14.62 -11.05 -2.30
CA ASP A 74 -16.07 -11.03 -2.08
C ASP A 74 -16.84 -10.61 -3.33
N PHE A 75 -16.23 -9.81 -4.19
CA PHE A 75 -16.83 -9.32 -5.44
C PHE A 75 -16.74 -10.34 -6.59
N LEU A 76 -15.71 -11.19 -6.59
CA LEU A 76 -15.41 -12.17 -7.64
C LEU A 76 -16.60 -13.09 -8.03
N PRO A 77 -17.44 -13.59 -7.10
CA PRO A 77 -18.59 -14.44 -7.43
C PRO A 77 -19.66 -13.76 -8.31
N TYR A 78 -19.71 -12.42 -8.31
CA TYR A 78 -20.70 -11.67 -9.08
C TYR A 78 -20.26 -11.39 -10.53
N MET A 79 -19.06 -11.82 -10.93
CA MET A 79 -18.52 -11.55 -12.26
C MET A 79 -19.27 -12.33 -13.35
N PRO A 80 -19.83 -11.64 -14.36
CA PRO A 80 -20.78 -12.24 -15.31
C PRO A 80 -20.10 -13.14 -16.35
N ASP A 81 -18.81 -12.92 -16.63
CA ASP A 81 -18.06 -13.61 -17.67
C ASP A 81 -16.60 -13.87 -17.24
N PRO A 82 -15.90 -14.79 -17.93
CA PRO A 82 -14.52 -15.14 -17.62
C PRO A 82 -13.53 -13.97 -17.70
N SER A 83 -13.69 -13.04 -18.65
CA SER A 83 -12.74 -11.92 -18.81
C SER A 83 -12.81 -10.96 -17.63
N THR A 84 -14.01 -10.69 -17.11
CA THR A 84 -14.18 -9.85 -15.93
C THR A 84 -13.63 -10.55 -14.69
N ARG A 85 -13.86 -11.87 -14.57
CA ARG A 85 -13.30 -12.70 -13.48
C ARG A 85 -11.77 -12.70 -13.47
N ASP A 86 -11.13 -12.88 -14.63
CA ASP A 86 -9.66 -12.88 -14.75
C ASP A 86 -9.06 -11.51 -14.39
N THR A 87 -9.77 -10.43 -14.71
CA THR A 87 -9.37 -9.06 -14.33
C THR A 87 -9.39 -8.89 -12.81
N VAL A 88 -10.49 -9.25 -12.14
CA VAL A 88 -10.59 -9.18 -10.67
C VAL A 88 -9.56 -10.09 -10.00
N GLN A 89 -9.36 -11.30 -10.53
CA GLN A 89 -8.33 -12.22 -10.02
C GLN A 89 -6.91 -11.64 -10.13
N SER A 90 -6.62 -10.96 -11.24
CA SER A 90 -5.32 -10.28 -11.42
C SER A 90 -5.14 -9.12 -10.44
N MET A 91 -6.21 -8.39 -10.13
CA MET A 91 -6.19 -7.35 -9.09
C MET A 91 -5.95 -7.94 -7.69
N ILE A 92 -6.56 -9.08 -7.37
CA ILE A 92 -6.30 -9.80 -6.10
C ILE A 92 -4.84 -10.24 -6.02
N SER A 93 -4.29 -10.79 -7.11
CA SER A 93 -2.87 -11.18 -7.15
C SER A 93 -1.93 -10.00 -6.99
N LEU A 94 -2.29 -8.84 -7.56
CA LEU A 94 -1.54 -7.59 -7.38
C LEU A 94 -1.52 -7.14 -5.91
N SER A 95 -2.63 -7.31 -5.15
CA SER A 95 -2.65 -7.06 -3.71
C SER A 95 -1.63 -7.91 -2.96
N GLY A 96 -1.42 -9.16 -3.37
CA GLY A 96 -0.42 -10.05 -2.79
C GLY A 96 1.00 -9.51 -2.98
N VAL A 97 1.34 -9.13 -4.22
CA VAL A 97 2.65 -8.54 -4.55
C VAL A 97 2.93 -7.27 -3.72
N ILE A 98 1.92 -6.41 -3.57
CA ILE A 98 2.05 -5.17 -2.80
C ILE A 98 2.24 -5.46 -1.30
N GLN A 99 1.47 -6.39 -0.73
CA GLN A 99 1.61 -6.78 0.67
C GLN A 99 2.98 -7.39 0.96
N ASP A 100 3.51 -8.23 0.06
CA ASP A 100 4.85 -8.81 0.20
C ASP A 100 5.93 -7.72 0.21
N ALA A 101 5.83 -6.72 -0.67
CA ALA A 101 6.74 -5.57 -0.68
C ALA A 101 6.62 -4.71 0.60
N MET A 102 5.41 -4.51 1.13
CA MET A 102 5.21 -3.82 2.41
C MET A 102 5.81 -4.60 3.59
N LEU A 103 5.69 -5.92 3.60
CA LEU A 103 6.33 -6.77 4.61
C LEU A 103 7.86 -6.66 4.53
N GLN A 104 8.43 -6.70 3.32
CA GLN A 104 9.85 -6.48 3.12
C GLN A 104 10.30 -5.11 3.65
N MET A 105 9.52 -4.04 3.40
CA MET A 105 9.79 -2.72 3.97
C MET A 105 9.79 -2.76 5.51
N SER A 106 8.87 -3.50 6.14
CA SER A 106 8.82 -3.67 7.59
C SER A 106 10.08 -4.33 8.13
N ASP A 107 10.56 -5.38 7.46
CA ASP A 107 11.78 -6.10 7.83
C ASP A 107 13.02 -5.20 7.70
N ILE A 108 13.08 -4.36 6.65
CA ILE A 108 14.18 -3.39 6.48
C ILE A 108 14.15 -2.38 7.63
N VAL A 109 12.98 -1.83 7.98
CA VAL A 109 12.86 -0.88 9.10
C VAL A 109 13.25 -1.52 10.42
N ALA A 110 12.87 -2.78 10.65
CA ALA A 110 13.25 -3.53 11.84
C ALA A 110 14.77 -3.68 11.97
N GLY A 111 15.45 -4.14 10.91
CA GLY A 111 16.91 -4.24 10.89
C GLY A 111 17.59 -2.88 11.04
N MET A 112 17.04 -1.85 10.41
CA MET A 112 17.55 -0.48 10.49
C MET A 112 17.55 0.07 11.92
N MET A 113 16.61 -0.31 12.77
CA MET A 113 16.62 0.08 14.19
C MET A 113 17.85 -0.46 14.92
N GLU A 114 18.17 -1.73 14.73
CA GLU A 114 19.31 -2.40 15.36
C GLU A 114 20.65 -1.77 14.89
N ASP A 115 20.76 -1.51 13.59
CA ASP A 115 21.92 -0.87 12.99
C ASP A 115 22.09 0.57 13.48
N TYR A 116 20.99 1.33 13.57
CA TYR A 116 21.02 2.71 14.07
C TYR A 116 21.48 2.79 15.53
N GLU A 117 21.02 1.88 16.38
CA GLU A 117 21.41 1.86 17.78
C GLU A 117 22.91 1.60 17.99
N SER A 118 23.50 0.80 17.09
CA SER A 118 24.90 0.38 17.13
C SER A 118 25.85 1.39 16.48
N GLY A 119 25.49 1.91 15.31
CA GLY A 119 26.39 2.70 14.44
C GLY A 119 25.89 4.10 14.07
N GLY A 120 24.65 4.44 14.41
CA GLY A 120 24.06 5.75 14.10
C GLY A 120 23.68 5.89 12.62
N LEU A 121 23.69 7.14 12.11
CA LEU A 121 23.12 7.46 10.80
C LEU A 121 23.90 6.88 9.61
N ASP A 122 25.21 6.72 9.74
CA ASP A 122 26.04 6.25 8.61
C ASP A 122 25.76 4.76 8.31
N ASP A 123 25.44 3.97 9.33
CA ASP A 123 25.20 2.53 9.21
C ASP A 123 23.81 2.22 8.63
N ILE A 124 22.87 3.17 8.66
CA ILE A 124 21.51 2.99 8.10
C ILE A 124 21.31 3.57 6.71
N ALA A 125 22.32 4.21 6.12
CA ALA A 125 22.17 4.89 4.83
C ALA A 125 21.69 3.94 3.72
N GLY A 126 22.21 2.70 3.70
CA GLY A 126 21.78 1.68 2.74
C GLY A 126 20.36 1.16 2.99
N ALA A 127 19.92 1.08 4.25
CA ALA A 127 18.55 0.68 4.58
C ALA A 127 17.54 1.74 4.12
N LEU A 128 17.88 3.03 4.24
CA LEU A 128 17.02 4.12 3.75
C LEU A 128 16.86 4.10 2.23
N GLU A 129 17.95 3.83 1.49
CA GLU A 129 17.89 3.63 0.04
C GLU A 129 16.98 2.44 -0.31
N ALA A 130 17.16 1.31 0.37
CA ALA A 130 16.31 0.12 0.15
C ALA A 130 14.82 0.37 0.48
N ILE A 131 14.51 1.15 1.52
CA ILE A 131 13.15 1.57 1.84
C ILE A 131 12.58 2.45 0.72
N ALA A 132 13.35 3.42 0.23
CA ALA A 132 12.92 4.32 -0.85
C ALA A 132 12.64 3.54 -2.15
N ASP A 133 13.52 2.61 -2.53
CA ASP A 133 13.33 1.75 -3.70
C ASP A 133 12.10 0.84 -3.54
N THR A 134 11.91 0.25 -2.36
CA THR A 134 10.74 -0.59 -2.07
C THR A 134 9.45 0.23 -2.14
N GLU A 135 9.47 1.48 -1.66
CA GLU A 135 8.33 2.39 -1.76
C GLU A 135 8.01 2.76 -3.21
N GLU A 136 9.01 3.01 -4.05
CA GLU A 136 8.80 3.26 -5.48
C GLU A 136 8.15 2.04 -6.17
N ASP A 137 8.61 0.83 -5.84
CA ASP A 137 8.04 -0.41 -6.39
C ASP A 137 6.60 -0.64 -5.92
N ILE A 138 6.29 -0.35 -4.65
CA ILE A 138 4.89 -0.36 -4.14
C ILE A 138 4.03 0.63 -4.92
N ARG A 139 4.48 1.89 -5.10
CA ARG A 139 3.72 2.91 -5.85
C ARG A 139 3.53 2.52 -7.31
N HIS A 140 4.53 1.91 -7.92
CA HIS A 140 4.43 1.37 -9.27
C HIS A 140 3.31 0.33 -9.36
N HIS A 141 3.31 -0.67 -8.48
CA HIS A 141 2.28 -1.70 -8.45
C HIS A 141 0.89 -1.12 -8.16
N MET A 142 0.77 -0.21 -7.18
CA MET A 142 -0.50 0.48 -6.90
C MET A 142 -1.06 1.20 -8.13
N SER A 143 -0.21 1.83 -8.95
CA SER A 143 -0.65 2.51 -10.17
C SER A 143 -1.33 1.57 -11.19
N LEU A 144 -1.01 0.27 -11.15
CA LEU A 144 -1.58 -0.72 -12.07
C LEU A 144 -3.06 -1.00 -11.79
N TYR A 145 -3.59 -0.68 -10.61
CA TYR A 145 -5.02 -0.79 -10.33
C TYR A 145 -5.87 0.07 -11.26
N SER A 146 -5.36 1.24 -11.67
CA SER A 146 -6.05 2.11 -12.64
C SER A 146 -6.41 1.37 -13.94
N LYS A 147 -5.54 0.45 -14.39
CA LYS A 147 -5.77 -0.38 -15.57
C LYS A 147 -6.84 -1.44 -15.31
N GLY A 148 -6.83 -2.05 -14.12
CA GLY A 148 -7.86 -3.00 -13.69
C GLY A 148 -9.24 -2.35 -13.63
N PHE A 149 -9.34 -1.20 -12.95
CA PHE A 149 -10.56 -0.41 -12.87
C PHE A 149 -11.06 0.05 -14.25
N ALA A 150 -10.19 0.58 -15.10
CA ALA A 150 -10.55 0.96 -16.47
C ALA A 150 -11.10 -0.24 -17.25
N LYS A 151 -10.50 -1.43 -17.09
CA LYS A 151 -10.96 -2.64 -17.75
C LYS A 151 -12.35 -3.08 -17.26
N LEU A 152 -12.60 -3.02 -15.96
CA LEU A 152 -13.92 -3.30 -15.38
C LEU A 152 -14.98 -2.30 -15.87
N LYS A 153 -14.60 -1.02 -16.06
CA LYS A 153 -15.47 0.02 -16.63
C LYS A 153 -15.86 -0.25 -18.08
N GLU A 154 -14.91 -0.65 -18.92
CA GLU A 154 -15.19 -1.07 -20.31
C GLU A 154 -16.19 -2.24 -20.38
N LEU A 155 -16.24 -3.06 -19.34
CA LEU A 155 -17.08 -4.26 -19.23
C LEU A 155 -18.45 -3.97 -18.57
N GLY A 156 -18.75 -2.71 -18.26
CA GLY A 156 -20.07 -2.27 -17.79
C GLY A 156 -20.21 -2.06 -16.27
N LEU A 157 -19.10 -2.06 -15.52
CA LEU A 157 -19.08 -1.65 -14.11
C LEU A 157 -18.75 -0.16 -14.00
N GLU A 158 -19.76 0.67 -13.77
CA GLU A 158 -19.57 2.12 -13.66
C GLU A 158 -18.72 2.48 -12.43
N ILE A 159 -17.68 3.27 -12.64
CA ILE A 159 -16.89 3.92 -11.60
C ILE A 159 -17.59 5.27 -11.31
N PRO A 160 -17.95 5.59 -10.05
CA PRO A 160 -18.44 6.91 -9.67
C PRO A 160 -17.46 8.00 -10.13
N GLU A 161 -17.99 9.08 -10.70
CA GLU A 161 -17.20 10.20 -11.26
C GLU A 161 -16.27 10.86 -10.23
N GLU A 162 -16.50 10.65 -8.93
CA GLU A 162 -15.68 11.19 -7.84
C GLU A 162 -14.29 10.53 -7.72
N MET A 163 -14.06 9.40 -8.41
CA MET A 163 -12.77 8.70 -8.39
C MET A 163 -11.90 8.88 -9.65
N SER A 164 -12.27 9.81 -10.56
CA SER A 164 -11.51 10.10 -11.79
C SER A 164 -10.68 11.38 -11.72
#